data_AF-A0A8H6S6S3-F1
#
_entry.id   AF-A0A8H6S6S3-F1
#
_cell.length_a   1.000
_cell.length_b   1.000
_cell.length_c   1.000
_cell.angle_alpha   90.00
_cell.angle_beta   90.00
_cell.angle_gamma   90.00
#
_symmetry.space_group_name_H-M   'P 1'
#
loop_
_entity.id
_entity.type
_entity.pdbx_description
1 polymer ?
#
loop_
_entity_poly.entity_id
_entity_poly.type
_entity_poly.pdbx_seq_one_letter_code
_entity_poly.pdbx_strand_id
1 'polypeptide(L)'
;MSRKHLPLVELEVATLAFAAINALTWLLWLAKPLDVRDPLTIPLKTCECHNHHAPPSNPTSINRYRQYLNSVLFSSYYVDFDPCSATHLPTFWRGPIDAKIVLSDMLRIASVQFLCSVLFGGLHCLAWAAVFPSTTEQRLWRVSAVLVTVLPVFLILLFLSLPWPVDRAAVLSGTLPYNMILLRGLLIHLAIPVYCVARIILIVLSLSTLRSLPPRALVDVNWSGYIPHL
;
A
#
# COMPACT_ATOMS: atom_id res chain seq x y z
N MET A 1 -28.26 -13.00 30.41
CA MET A 1 -28.40 -13.16 28.94
C MET A 1 -27.02 -13.29 28.32
N SER A 2 -26.57 -14.52 28.06
CA SER A 2 -25.23 -14.78 27.47
C SER A 2 -25.34 -14.73 25.95
N ARG A 3 -24.81 -13.67 25.32
CA ARG A 3 -24.63 -13.63 23.86
C ARG A 3 -23.56 -14.68 23.54
N LYS A 4 -23.96 -15.80 22.96
CA LYS A 4 -23.02 -16.77 22.41
C LYS A 4 -22.29 -16.09 21.25
N HIS A 5 -21.08 -15.63 21.49
CA HIS A 5 -20.16 -15.14 20.47
C HIS A 5 -19.74 -16.35 19.64
N LEU A 6 -20.33 -16.49 18.45
CA LEU A 6 -20.04 -17.57 17.51
C LEU A 6 -18.81 -17.19 16.66
N PRO A 7 -18.02 -18.18 16.20
CA PRO A 7 -16.89 -18.02 15.26
C PRO A 7 -17.27 -17.43 13.88
N LEU A 8 -18.56 -17.17 13.68
CA LEU A 8 -19.12 -16.56 12.48
C LEU A 8 -18.82 -15.06 12.42
N VAL A 9 -18.70 -14.40 13.58
CA VAL A 9 -18.52 -12.94 13.67
C VAL A 9 -17.18 -12.52 13.07
N GLU A 10 -16.12 -13.31 13.22
CA GLU A 10 -14.78 -12.97 12.69
C GLU A 10 -14.76 -13.01 11.16
N LEU A 11 -15.37 -14.04 10.56
CA LEU A 11 -15.47 -14.16 9.11
C LEU A 11 -16.43 -13.11 8.53
N GLU A 12 -17.54 -12.82 9.21
CA GLU A 12 -18.45 -11.72 8.87
C GLU A 12 -17.72 -10.37 8.88
N VAL A 13 -16.90 -10.09 9.90
CA VAL A 13 -16.11 -8.85 9.97
C VAL A 13 -15.07 -8.78 8.85
N ALA A 14 -14.38 -9.88 8.55
CA ALA A 14 -13.42 -9.93 7.46
C ALA A 14 -14.10 -9.67 6.10
N THR A 15 -15.18 -10.40 5.82
CA THR A 15 -15.96 -10.24 4.58
C THR A 15 -16.56 -8.84 4.45
N LEU A 16 -17.06 -8.25 5.54
CA LEU A 16 -17.54 -6.86 5.57
C LEU A 16 -16.41 -5.87 5.28
N ALA A 17 -15.22 -6.07 5.84
CA ALA A 17 -14.06 -5.22 5.59
C ALA A 17 -13.62 -5.27 4.12
N PHE A 18 -13.60 -6.46 3.51
CA PHE A 18 -13.34 -6.62 2.08
C PHE A 18 -14.45 -6.02 1.21
N ALA A 19 -15.72 -6.20 1.58
CA ALA A 19 -16.84 -5.62 0.85
C ALA A 19 -16.80 -4.08 0.88
N ALA A 20 -16.52 -3.48 2.05
CA ALA A 20 -16.43 -2.03 2.22
C ALA A 20 -15.31 -1.42 1.38
N ILE A 21 -14.10 -2.00 1.41
CA ILE A 21 -12.98 -1.48 0.62
C ILE A 21 -13.19 -1.68 -0.89
N ASN A 22 -13.83 -2.78 -1.29
CA ASN A 22 -14.18 -3.03 -2.69
C ASN A 22 -15.25 -2.05 -3.19
N ALA A 23 -16.28 -1.77 -2.40
CA ALA A 23 -17.29 -0.76 -2.73
C ALA A 23 -16.66 0.63 -2.89
N LEU A 24 -15.79 1.03 -1.96
CA LEU A 24 -15.05 2.28 -2.07
C LEU A 24 -14.17 2.32 -3.32
N THR A 25 -13.43 1.24 -3.60
CA THR A 25 -12.59 1.12 -4.80
C THR A 25 -13.43 1.25 -6.07
N TRP A 26 -14.59 0.59 -6.11
CA TRP A 26 -15.51 0.65 -7.22
C TRP A 26 -16.06 2.07 -7.43
N LEU A 27 -16.44 2.77 -6.36
CA LEU A 27 -16.89 4.17 -6.43
C LEU A 27 -15.81 5.10 -6.97
N LEU A 28 -14.55 4.94 -6.53
CA LEU A 28 -13.42 5.70 -7.05
C LEU A 28 -13.14 5.38 -8.53
N TRP A 29 -13.40 4.13 -8.94
CA TRP A 29 -13.25 3.69 -10.32
C TRP A 29 -14.29 4.29 -11.27
N LEU A 30 -15.45 4.75 -10.78
CA LEU A 30 -16.46 5.43 -11.61
C LEU A 30 -15.91 6.69 -12.31
N ALA A 31 -14.90 7.34 -11.71
CA ALA A 31 -14.25 8.51 -12.29
C ALA A 31 -13.23 8.16 -13.39
N LYS A 32 -12.94 6.88 -13.62
CA LYS A 32 -12.00 6.44 -14.65
C LYS A 32 -12.63 6.66 -16.04
N PRO A 33 -11.97 7.39 -16.96
CA PRO A 33 -12.47 7.53 -18.32
C PRO A 33 -12.54 6.14 -19.00
N LEU A 34 -13.71 5.84 -19.54
CA LEU A 34 -13.98 4.64 -20.32
C LEU A 34 -13.60 4.93 -21.77
N ASP A 35 -12.92 3.98 -22.42
CA ASP A 35 -12.65 4.00 -23.87
C ASP A 35 -11.61 5.04 -24.34
N VAL A 36 -10.33 4.81 -24.02
CA VAL A 36 -9.21 5.59 -24.58
C VAL A 36 -9.02 5.16 -26.04
N ARG A 37 -9.66 5.87 -26.98
CA ARG A 37 -9.67 5.53 -28.40
C ARG A 37 -8.42 6.01 -29.15
N ASP A 38 -7.86 7.14 -28.73
CA ASP A 38 -6.80 7.82 -29.49
C ASP A 38 -5.48 7.77 -28.72
N PRO A 39 -4.45 7.05 -29.24
CA PRO A 39 -3.12 7.12 -28.68
C PRO A 39 -2.50 8.51 -28.95
N LEU A 40 -2.06 9.19 -27.89
CA LEU A 40 -1.33 10.45 -28.01
C LEU A 40 0.13 10.18 -28.39
N THR A 41 0.54 10.56 -29.60
CA THR A 41 1.95 10.52 -30.02
C THR A 41 2.68 11.76 -29.50
N ILE A 42 3.64 11.56 -28.59
CA ILE A 42 4.48 12.64 -28.07
C ILE A 42 5.79 12.65 -28.88
N PRO A 43 6.06 13.69 -29.70
CA PRO A 43 7.33 13.79 -30.40
C PRO A 43 8.44 14.04 -29.38
N LEU A 44 9.38 13.10 -29.28
CA LEU A 44 10.55 13.25 -28.43
C LEU A 44 11.48 14.31 -29.03
N LYS A 45 11.78 15.35 -28.27
CA LYS A 45 12.83 16.32 -28.64
C LYS A 45 14.17 15.61 -28.48
N THR A 46 14.84 15.31 -29.59
CA THR A 46 16.22 14.80 -29.59
C THR A 46 17.10 15.79 -28.83
N CYS A 47 17.69 15.37 -27.72
CA CYS A 47 18.78 16.11 -27.11
C CYS A 47 19.96 16.06 -28.08
N GLU A 48 20.50 17.21 -28.50
CA GLU A 48 21.87 17.26 -29.02
C GLU A 48 22.81 16.98 -27.85
N CYS A 49 23.25 15.74 -27.72
CA CYS A 49 24.21 15.33 -26.70
C CYS A 49 25.53 16.06 -26.97
N HIS A 50 25.84 17.08 -26.17
CA HIS A 50 27.17 17.67 -26.14
C HIS A 50 28.16 16.58 -25.70
N ASN A 51 29.21 16.37 -26.51
CA ASN A 51 30.27 15.37 -26.37
C ASN A 51 31.13 15.55 -25.10
N HIS A 52 30.56 15.45 -23.90
CA HIS A 52 31.33 15.27 -22.68
C HIS A 52 31.49 13.78 -22.39
N HIS A 53 32.37 13.14 -23.16
CA HIS A 53 32.93 11.84 -22.78
C HIS A 53 33.81 12.02 -21.54
N ALA A 54 33.21 11.99 -20.35
CA ALA A 54 33.94 11.59 -19.17
C ALA A 54 34.24 10.08 -19.30
N PRO A 55 35.47 9.62 -19.03
CA PRO A 55 35.81 8.21 -19.13
C PRO A 55 34.92 7.39 -18.19
N PRO A 56 34.44 6.19 -18.60
CA PRO A 56 33.65 5.33 -17.74
C PRO A 56 34.51 4.90 -16.55
N SER A 57 34.34 5.58 -15.42
CA SER A 57 34.96 5.15 -14.17
C SER A 57 34.28 3.85 -13.76
N ASN A 58 34.96 2.71 -13.89
CA ASN A 58 34.47 1.43 -13.40
C ASN A 58 34.23 1.53 -11.88
N PRO A 59 32.99 1.55 -11.39
CA PRO A 59 32.74 1.66 -9.97
C PRO A 59 33.23 0.38 -9.28
N THR A 60 34.04 0.53 -8.24
CA THR A 60 34.43 -0.60 -7.37
C THR A 60 33.19 -1.31 -6.81
N SER A 61 33.31 -2.56 -6.36
CA SER A 61 32.20 -3.34 -5.77
C SER A 61 31.47 -2.58 -4.65
N ILE A 62 32.22 -1.84 -3.83
CA ILE A 62 31.69 -0.99 -2.75
C ILE A 62 30.83 0.15 -3.32
N ASN A 63 31.26 0.79 -4.40
CA ASN A 63 30.50 1.88 -5.04
C ASN A 63 29.21 1.35 -5.69
N ARG A 64 29.23 0.15 -6.28
CA ARG A 64 28.02 -0.50 -6.82
C ARG A 64 27.01 -0.84 -5.72
N TYR A 65 27.46 -1.40 -4.60
CA TYR A 65 26.57 -1.72 -3.48
C TYR A 65 25.93 -0.46 -2.90
N ARG A 66 26.71 0.61 -2.71
CA ARG A 66 26.18 1.91 -2.28
C ARG A 66 25.19 2.50 -3.29
N GLN A 67 25.46 2.40 -4.58
CA GLN A 67 24.53 2.84 -5.63
C GLN A 67 23.22 2.04 -5.60
N TYR A 68 23.28 0.72 -5.43
CA TYR A 68 22.09 -0.14 -5.33
C TYR A 68 21.27 0.15 -4.06
N LEU A 69 21.92 0.26 -2.90
CA LEU A 69 21.22 0.62 -1.66
C LEU A 69 20.58 2.02 -1.78
N ASN A 70 21.28 2.96 -2.39
CA ASN A 70 20.72 4.29 -2.63
C ASN A 70 19.55 4.23 -3.61
N SER A 71 19.60 3.44 -4.67
CA SER A 71 18.46 3.32 -5.58
C SER A 71 17.25 2.68 -4.89
N VAL A 72 17.44 1.68 -4.03
CA VAL A 72 16.34 1.04 -3.32
C VAL A 72 15.74 1.96 -2.25
N LEU A 73 16.57 2.51 -1.36
CA LEU A 73 16.11 3.30 -0.21
C LEU A 73 15.65 4.71 -0.61
N PHE A 74 16.13 5.21 -1.76
CA PHE A 74 15.82 6.53 -2.28
C PHE A 74 15.05 6.49 -3.61
N SER A 75 14.56 5.32 -4.05
CA SER A 75 13.71 5.20 -5.25
C SER A 75 12.47 6.07 -5.13
N SER A 76 11.91 6.17 -3.92
CA SER A 76 10.79 7.07 -3.68
C SER A 76 11.19 8.53 -3.69
N TYR A 77 12.49 8.91 -3.72
CA TYR A 77 13.14 10.26 -3.64
C TYR A 77 13.68 10.84 -4.94
N TYR A 78 14.00 10.01 -5.92
CA TYR A 78 14.55 10.47 -7.18
C TYR A 78 13.69 10.00 -8.33
N VAL A 79 13.15 10.95 -9.11
CA VAL A 79 12.66 10.66 -10.46
C VAL A 79 13.88 10.78 -11.38
N ASP A 80 14.69 9.74 -11.44
CA ASP A 80 15.75 9.63 -12.44
C ASP A 80 15.13 9.25 -13.79
N PHE A 81 14.76 10.25 -14.56
CA PHE A 81 14.49 10.07 -15.98
C PHE A 81 15.47 10.95 -16.74
N ASP A 82 16.51 10.34 -17.30
CA ASP A 82 17.37 10.99 -18.29
C ASP A 82 16.67 10.90 -19.65
N PRO A 83 16.10 11.99 -20.19
CA PRO A 83 15.39 11.97 -21.45
C PRO A 83 16.33 11.66 -22.62
N CYS A 84 17.63 11.91 -22.46
CA CYS A 84 18.60 11.82 -23.54
C CYS A 84 19.15 10.39 -23.73
N SER A 85 18.99 9.50 -22.74
CA SER A 85 19.38 8.08 -22.84
C SER A 85 18.22 7.11 -23.09
N ALA A 86 16.97 7.59 -23.09
CA ALA A 86 15.79 6.74 -23.18
C ALA A 86 15.31 6.56 -24.63
N THR A 87 15.37 5.33 -25.16
CA THR A 87 14.80 4.96 -26.47
C THR A 87 13.30 4.66 -26.40
N HIS A 88 12.79 4.33 -25.21
CA HIS A 88 11.38 4.09 -24.93
C HIS A 88 10.98 4.78 -23.63
N LEU A 89 9.81 5.42 -23.64
CA LEU A 89 9.20 5.93 -22.42
C LEU A 89 8.57 4.75 -21.64
N PRO A 90 8.76 4.67 -20.31
CA PRO A 90 8.00 3.75 -19.48
C PRO A 90 6.48 3.96 -19.69
N THR A 91 5.69 2.90 -19.58
CA THR A 91 4.22 2.93 -19.71
C THR A 91 3.56 3.90 -18.71
N PHE A 92 4.24 4.21 -17.59
CA PHE A 92 3.82 5.16 -16.57
C PHE A 92 4.68 6.43 -16.55
N TRP A 93 5.31 6.77 -17.66
CA TRP A 93 6.04 8.04 -17.75
C TRP A 93 5.06 9.21 -17.57
N ARG A 94 5.44 10.12 -16.67
CA ARG A 94 4.73 11.37 -16.44
C ARG A 94 5.75 12.48 -16.65
N GLY A 95 5.45 13.42 -17.53
CA GLY A 95 6.36 14.53 -17.86
C GLY A 95 6.67 15.43 -16.67
N PRO A 96 7.51 16.46 -16.86
CA PRO A 96 7.84 17.40 -15.80
C PRO A 96 6.56 17.96 -15.16
N ILE A 97 6.37 17.69 -13.86
CA ILE A 97 5.14 18.07 -13.14
C ILE A 97 5.45 19.27 -12.25
N ASP A 98 4.57 20.27 -12.27
CA ASP A 98 4.58 21.33 -11.27
C ASP A 98 4.46 20.71 -9.86
N ALA A 99 5.36 21.09 -8.95
CA ALA A 99 5.38 20.62 -7.57
C ALA A 99 4.02 20.80 -6.87
N LYS A 100 3.24 21.82 -7.21
CA LYS A 100 1.89 22.05 -6.67
C LYS A 100 0.90 20.96 -7.10
N ILE A 101 0.95 20.55 -8.35
CA ILE A 101 0.11 19.47 -8.89
C ILE A 101 0.48 18.16 -8.19
N VAL A 102 1.78 17.88 -8.07
CA VAL A 102 2.26 16.68 -7.35
C VAL A 102 1.76 16.68 -5.91
N LEU A 103 1.93 17.77 -5.17
CA LEU A 103 1.45 17.87 -3.79
C LEU A 103 -0.06 17.62 -3.70
N SER A 104 -0.86 18.19 -4.60
CA SER A 104 -2.30 17.99 -4.61
C SER A 104 -2.70 16.54 -4.90
N ASP A 105 -2.05 15.88 -5.86
CA ASP A 105 -2.26 14.46 -6.17
C ASP A 105 -1.85 13.57 -4.98
N MET A 106 -0.71 13.89 -4.34
CA MET A 106 -0.24 13.16 -3.16
C MET A 106 -1.21 13.30 -1.98
N LEU A 107 -1.73 14.49 -1.71
CA LEU A 107 -2.73 14.70 -0.66
C LEU A 107 -4.03 13.93 -0.96
N ARG A 108 -4.46 13.90 -2.23
CA ARG A 108 -5.63 13.09 -2.64
C ARG A 108 -5.38 11.60 -2.40
N ILE A 109 -4.26 11.07 -2.88
CA ILE A 109 -3.89 9.66 -2.69
C ILE A 109 -3.78 9.33 -1.18
N ALA A 110 -3.13 10.19 -0.40
CA ALA A 110 -3.00 10.05 1.05
C ALA A 110 -4.37 10.01 1.75
N SER A 111 -5.30 10.89 1.36
CA SER A 111 -6.64 10.93 1.95
C SER A 111 -7.45 9.64 1.67
N VAL A 112 -7.38 9.14 0.44
CA VAL A 112 -8.03 7.88 0.05
C VAL A 112 -7.40 6.70 0.78
N GLN A 113 -6.07 6.63 0.79
CA GLN A 113 -5.34 5.56 1.47
C GLN A 113 -5.62 5.57 2.99
N PHE A 114 -5.65 6.73 3.62
CA PHE A 114 -6.02 6.88 5.02
C PHE A 114 -7.42 6.31 5.29
N LEU A 115 -8.41 6.71 4.49
CA LEU A 115 -9.78 6.22 4.60
C LEU A 115 -9.85 4.70 4.43
N CYS A 116 -9.23 4.15 3.38
CA CYS A 116 -9.16 2.71 3.15
C CYS A 116 -8.55 1.96 4.34
N SER A 117 -7.48 2.50 4.92
CA SER A 117 -6.72 1.86 6.01
C SER A 117 -7.51 1.85 7.32
N VAL A 118 -8.11 2.99 7.68
CA VAL A 118 -8.93 3.11 8.89
C VAL A 118 -10.21 2.29 8.76
N LEU A 119 -10.88 2.29 7.60
CA LEU A 119 -12.06 1.47 7.38
C LEU A 119 -11.73 -0.02 7.46
N PHE A 120 -10.73 -0.49 6.71
CA PHE A 120 -10.37 -1.90 6.69
C PHE A 120 -9.88 -2.38 8.06
N GLY A 121 -8.86 -1.73 8.61
CA GLY A 121 -8.25 -2.13 9.87
C GLY A 121 -9.15 -1.87 11.09
N GLY A 122 -9.91 -0.77 11.06
CA GLY A 122 -10.87 -0.41 12.10
C GLY A 122 -11.98 -1.44 12.25
N LEU A 123 -12.51 -1.97 11.13
CA LEU A 123 -13.51 -3.05 11.18
C LEU A 123 -12.97 -4.31 11.88
N HIS A 124 -11.71 -4.71 11.62
CA HIS A 124 -11.06 -5.80 12.36
C HIS A 124 -10.87 -5.47 13.85
N CYS A 125 -10.60 -4.20 14.18
CA CYS A 125 -10.52 -3.74 15.56
C CYS A 125 -11.88 -3.74 16.27
N LEU A 126 -13.01 -3.52 15.58
CA LEU A 126 -14.34 -3.63 16.19
C LEU A 126 -14.62 -5.04 16.72
N ALA A 127 -14.01 -6.05 16.11
CA ALA A 127 -14.00 -7.43 16.61
C ALA A 127 -12.99 -7.65 17.77
N TRP A 128 -12.65 -6.63 18.55
CA TRP A 128 -11.64 -6.72 19.63
C TRP A 128 -11.92 -7.83 20.65
N ALA A 129 -13.20 -8.05 20.94
CA ALA A 129 -13.71 -9.04 21.89
C ALA A 129 -13.99 -10.41 21.25
N ALA A 130 -13.58 -10.63 19.99
CA ALA A 130 -13.64 -11.92 19.31
C ALA A 130 -12.97 -13.04 20.13
N VAL A 131 -13.56 -14.22 20.09
CA VAL A 131 -13.13 -15.39 20.88
C VAL A 131 -12.40 -16.35 19.94
N PHE A 132 -11.12 -16.59 20.21
CA PHE A 132 -10.31 -17.51 19.43
C PHE A 132 -10.07 -18.82 20.20
N PRO A 133 -9.87 -19.94 19.48
CA PRO A 133 -9.53 -21.23 20.10
C PRO A 133 -8.30 -21.16 21.01
N SER A 134 -7.32 -20.31 20.67
CA SER A 134 -6.14 -20.07 21.50
C SER A 134 -5.92 -18.59 21.83
N THR A 135 -5.30 -18.33 22.99
CA THR A 135 -4.90 -16.97 23.39
C THR A 135 -3.86 -16.37 22.44
N THR A 136 -3.01 -17.21 21.83
CA THR A 136 -2.00 -16.77 20.85
C THR A 136 -2.67 -16.22 19.60
N GLU A 137 -3.65 -16.92 19.04
CA GLU A 137 -4.44 -16.45 17.89
C GLU A 137 -5.15 -15.13 18.20
N GLN A 138 -5.74 -14.99 19.39
CA GLN A 138 -6.37 -13.74 19.80
C GLN A 138 -5.39 -12.56 19.87
N ARG A 139 -4.18 -12.78 20.42
CA ARG A 139 -3.15 -11.74 20.48
C ARG A 139 -2.64 -11.38 19.08
N LEU A 140 -2.39 -12.38 18.24
CA LEU A 140 -1.97 -12.19 16.85
C LEU A 140 -3.02 -11.41 16.06
N TRP A 141 -4.31 -11.69 16.24
CA TRP A 141 -5.39 -10.92 15.65
C TRP A 141 -5.34 -9.45 16.07
N ARG A 142 -5.32 -9.18 17.38
CA ARG A 142 -5.34 -7.81 17.91
C ARG A 142 -4.15 -6.98 17.45
N VAL A 143 -2.94 -7.55 17.55
CA VAL A 143 -1.72 -6.89 17.08
C VAL A 143 -1.80 -6.64 15.58
N SER A 144 -2.23 -7.64 14.80
CA SER A 144 -2.34 -7.49 13.34
C SER A 144 -3.39 -6.45 12.94
N ALA A 145 -4.55 -6.42 13.58
CA ALA A 145 -5.62 -5.45 13.35
C ALA A 145 -5.16 -4.01 13.62
N VAL A 146 -4.42 -3.80 14.72
CA VAL A 146 -3.80 -2.49 15.03
C VAL A 146 -2.74 -2.14 13.98
N LEU A 147 -1.85 -3.08 13.63
CA LEU A 147 -0.79 -2.85 12.65
C LEU A 147 -1.34 -2.46 11.27
N VAL A 148 -2.37 -3.16 10.77
CA VAL A 148 -2.97 -2.82 9.45
C VAL A 148 -3.74 -1.51 9.48
N THR A 149 -4.17 -1.04 10.65
CA THR A 149 -4.81 0.28 10.82
C THR A 149 -3.76 1.39 10.85
N VAL A 150 -2.69 1.22 11.64
CA VAL A 150 -1.74 2.29 11.97
C VAL A 150 -0.59 2.40 10.97
N LEU A 151 -0.03 1.29 10.47
CA LEU A 151 1.14 1.32 9.59
C LEU A 151 0.92 2.14 8.31
N PRO A 152 -0.21 2.00 7.58
CA PRO A 152 -0.44 2.83 6.41
C PRO A 152 -0.53 4.33 6.73
N VAL A 153 -1.14 4.68 7.86
CA VAL A 153 -1.25 6.08 8.32
C VAL A 153 0.15 6.61 8.68
N PHE A 154 0.94 5.83 9.40
CA PHE A 154 2.32 6.16 9.73
C PHE A 154 3.16 6.38 8.46
N LEU A 155 3.03 5.51 7.45
CA LEU A 155 3.74 5.64 6.17
C LEU A 155 3.38 6.92 5.42
N ILE A 156 2.10 7.32 5.42
CA ILE A 156 1.65 8.59 4.85
C ILE A 156 2.27 9.78 5.58
N LEU A 157 2.19 9.79 6.92
CA LEU A 157 2.76 10.88 7.73
C LEU A 157 4.27 10.99 7.54
N LEU A 158 4.97 9.85 7.48
CA LEU A 158 6.39 9.78 7.22
C LEU A 158 6.73 10.29 5.80
N PHE A 159 5.90 9.97 4.81
CA PHE A 159 6.07 10.49 3.44
C PHE A 159 5.89 12.01 3.38
N LEU A 160 4.86 12.56 4.05
CA LEU A 160 4.55 13.99 4.10
C LEU A 160 5.52 14.81 4.98
N SER A 161 6.25 14.15 5.89
CA SER A 161 7.14 14.83 6.86
C SER A 161 8.33 15.55 6.23
N LEU A 162 8.66 15.25 4.97
CA LEU A 162 9.75 15.87 4.25
C LEU A 162 9.29 16.32 2.85
N PRO A 163 9.73 17.50 2.40
CA PRO A 163 9.29 18.07 1.13
C PRO A 163 9.64 17.17 -0.05
N TRP A 164 8.74 17.14 -1.03
CA TRP A 164 8.91 16.46 -2.31
C TRP A 164 8.87 17.47 -3.46
N PRO A 165 9.73 17.36 -4.49
CA PRO A 165 10.95 16.54 -4.56
C PRO A 165 12.08 17.18 -3.75
N VAL A 166 13.04 16.37 -3.26
CA VAL A 166 14.29 16.90 -2.72
C VAL A 166 15.27 16.98 -3.88
N ASP A 167 15.65 18.20 -4.28
CA ASP A 167 16.69 18.38 -5.29
C ASP A 167 17.98 17.68 -4.85
N ARG A 168 18.64 17.00 -5.80
CA ARG A 168 19.97 16.40 -5.59
C ARG A 168 20.96 17.42 -5.01
N ALA A 169 20.85 18.66 -5.46
CA ALA A 169 21.63 19.78 -4.95
C ALA A 169 21.31 20.09 -3.48
N ALA A 170 20.07 19.93 -3.01
CA ALA A 170 19.69 20.12 -1.60
C ALA A 170 20.26 19.00 -0.69
N VAL A 171 20.38 17.77 -1.21
CA VAL A 171 21.05 16.65 -0.51
C VAL A 171 22.57 16.85 -0.48
N LEU A 172 23.15 17.23 -1.62
CA LEU A 172 24.60 17.47 -1.75
C LEU A 172 25.07 18.71 -0.98
N SER A 173 24.23 19.73 -0.85
CA SER A 173 24.49 20.94 -0.06
C SER A 173 24.37 20.74 1.46
N GLY A 174 23.92 19.55 1.91
CA GLY A 174 23.81 19.23 3.34
C GLY A 174 22.61 19.87 4.04
N THR A 175 21.67 20.47 3.30
CA THR A 175 20.49 21.15 3.87
C THR A 175 19.53 20.17 4.57
N LEU A 176 19.46 18.92 4.09
CA LEU A 176 18.84 17.79 4.80
C LEU A 176 19.92 16.75 5.15
N PRO A 177 20.03 16.31 6.41
CA PRO A 177 21.04 15.33 6.77
C PRO A 177 20.72 13.99 6.10
N TYR A 178 21.68 13.44 5.35
CA TYR A 178 21.59 12.14 4.68
C TYR A 178 21.03 11.03 5.58
N ASN A 179 21.39 11.05 6.86
CA ASN A 179 20.92 10.10 7.87
C ASN A 179 19.40 10.13 8.06
N MET A 180 18.74 11.28 7.97
CA MET A 180 17.28 11.37 8.08
C MET A 180 16.58 10.75 6.86
N ILE A 181 17.13 10.96 5.67
CA ILE A 181 16.59 10.38 4.43
C ILE A 181 16.79 8.86 4.44
N LEU A 182 17.96 8.39 4.87
CA LEU A 182 18.28 6.98 5.02
C LEU A 182 17.35 6.30 6.04
N LEU A 183 17.19 6.89 7.22
CA LEU A 183 16.30 6.38 8.28
C LEU A 183 14.87 6.28 7.77
N ARG A 184 14.38 7.32 7.08
CA ARG A 184 13.04 7.31 6.49
C ARG A 184 12.87 6.17 5.47
N GLY A 185 13.82 6.02 4.53
CA GLY A 185 13.78 4.93 3.56
C GLY A 185 13.77 3.56 4.23
N LEU A 186 14.59 3.36 5.26
CA LEU A 186 14.63 2.12 6.03
C LEU A 186 13.29 1.84 6.73
N LEU A 187 12.68 2.84 7.37
CA LEU A 187 11.40 2.71 8.05
C LEU A 187 10.27 2.34 7.08
N ILE A 188 10.24 2.93 5.88
CA ILE A 188 9.27 2.60 4.83
C ILE A 188 9.41 1.13 4.42
N HIS A 189 10.64 0.70 4.10
CA HIS A 189 10.90 -0.64 3.58
C HIS A 189 10.74 -1.72 4.63
N LEU A 190 10.96 -1.41 5.90
CA LEU A 190 10.70 -2.33 7.02
C LEU A 190 9.21 -2.44 7.34
N ALA A 191 8.43 -1.37 7.18
CA ALA A 191 6.99 -1.40 7.47
C ALA A 191 6.18 -2.24 6.46
N ILE A 192 6.60 -2.28 5.19
CA ILE A 192 5.93 -3.08 4.14
C ILE A 192 5.81 -4.57 4.48
N PRO A 193 6.89 -5.31 4.78
CA PRO A 193 6.79 -6.72 5.11
C PRO A 193 5.99 -6.95 6.41
N VAL A 194 6.11 -6.07 7.40
CA VAL A 194 5.32 -6.16 8.64
C VAL A 194 3.82 -6.04 8.33
N TYR A 195 3.43 -5.09 7.47
CA TYR A 195 2.05 -4.96 7.02
C TYR A 195 1.56 -6.21 6.26
N CYS A 196 2.37 -6.74 5.34
CA CYS A 196 2.04 -7.96 4.60
C CYS A 196 1.83 -9.17 5.53
N VAL A 197 2.72 -9.36 6.51
CA VAL A 197 2.60 -10.44 7.50
C VAL A 197 1.33 -10.27 8.35
N ALA A 198 1.05 -9.06 8.84
CA ALA A 198 -0.18 -8.78 9.58
C ALA A 198 -1.45 -9.09 8.76
N ARG A 199 -1.46 -8.75 7.46
CA ARG A 199 -2.56 -9.09 6.55
C ARG A 199 -2.75 -10.59 6.37
N ILE A 200 -1.65 -11.33 6.18
CA ILE A 200 -1.70 -12.79 6.06
C ILE A 200 -2.24 -13.41 7.34
N ILE A 201 -1.80 -12.95 8.52
CA ILE A 201 -2.30 -13.41 9.81
C ILE A 201 -3.81 -13.19 9.93
N LEU A 202 -4.32 -11.99 9.60
CA LEU A 202 -5.76 -11.72 9.67
C LEU A 202 -6.57 -12.65 8.75
N ILE A 203 -6.07 -12.92 7.53
CA ILE A 203 -6.73 -13.84 6.60
C ILE A 203 -6.73 -15.27 7.15
N VAL A 204 -5.56 -15.77 7.59
CA VAL A 204 -5.40 -17.12 8.12
C VAL A 204 -6.29 -17.32 9.36
N LEU A 205 -6.30 -16.36 10.28
CA LEU A 205 -7.12 -16.43 11.48
C LEU A 205 -8.61 -16.37 11.16
N SER A 206 -9.04 -15.51 10.22
CA SER A 206 -10.45 -15.45 9.78
C SER A 206 -10.92 -16.77 9.19
N LEU A 207 -10.06 -17.48 8.44
CA LEU A 207 -10.39 -18.79 7.87
C LEU A 207 -10.30 -19.91 8.91
N SER A 208 -9.42 -19.78 9.91
CA SER A 208 -9.25 -20.79 10.96
C SER A 208 -10.51 -20.96 11.82
N THR A 209 -11.33 -19.92 11.96
CA THR A 209 -12.58 -19.99 12.74
C THR A 209 -13.62 -20.94 12.13
N LEU A 210 -13.51 -21.26 10.83
CA LEU A 210 -14.33 -22.28 10.17
C LEU A 210 -14.09 -23.70 10.71
N ARG A 211 -12.95 -23.97 11.35
CA ARG A 211 -12.66 -25.29 11.94
C ARG A 211 -13.47 -25.57 13.21
N SER A 212 -13.93 -24.53 13.88
CA SER A 212 -14.63 -24.61 15.17
C SER A 212 -16.09 -24.19 15.08
N LEU A 213 -16.76 -24.50 13.97
CA LEU A 213 -18.14 -24.07 13.72
C LEU A 213 -19.10 -24.56 14.82
N PRO A 214 -20.07 -23.74 15.23
CA PRO A 214 -21.08 -24.12 16.19
C PRO A 214 -21.93 -25.25 15.59
N PRO A 215 -22.38 -26.23 16.39
CA PRO A 215 -23.14 -27.38 15.89
C PRO A 215 -24.36 -27.01 15.04
N ARG A 216 -25.00 -25.87 15.31
CA ARG A 216 -26.13 -25.33 14.53
C ARG A 216 -25.79 -24.98 13.09
N ALA A 217 -24.55 -24.60 12.80
CA ALA A 217 -24.10 -24.29 11.44
C ALA A 217 -23.82 -25.56 10.60
N LEU A 218 -23.79 -26.73 11.24
CA LEU A 218 -23.60 -28.03 10.60
C LEU A 218 -24.93 -28.78 10.37
N VAL A 219 -26.06 -28.20 10.80
CA VAL A 219 -27.39 -28.80 10.56
C VAL A 219 -27.86 -28.40 9.16
N ASP A 220 -28.32 -29.39 8.39
CA ASP A 220 -28.87 -29.14 7.05
C ASP A 220 -30.03 -28.14 7.11
N VAL A 221 -29.93 -27.11 6.29
CA VAL A 221 -31.03 -26.16 6.08
C VAL A 221 -32.12 -26.87 5.31
N ASN A 222 -33.34 -26.91 5.85
CA ASN A 222 -34.49 -27.48 5.18
C ASN A 222 -34.97 -26.55 4.04
N TRP A 223 -34.25 -26.56 2.92
CA TRP A 223 -34.51 -25.72 1.74
C TRP A 223 -35.92 -25.93 1.17
N SER A 224 -36.48 -27.14 1.26
CA SER A 224 -37.81 -27.45 0.74
C SER A 224 -38.95 -26.79 1.53
N GLY A 225 -38.70 -26.35 2.77
CA GLY A 225 -39.66 -25.55 3.55
C GLY A 225 -39.75 -24.09 3.12
N TYR A 226 -38.76 -23.57 2.38
CA TYR A 226 -38.75 -22.20 1.87
C TYR A 226 -39.28 -22.07 0.44
N ILE A 227 -39.48 -23.19 -0.25
CA ILE A 227 -40.09 -23.22 -1.58
C ILE A 227 -41.62 -23.14 -1.37
N PRO A 228 -42.28 -22.05 -1.79
CA PRO A 228 -43.72 -21.97 -1.72
C PRO A 228 -44.31 -23.11 -2.55
N HIS A 229 -45.07 -23.97 -1.89
CA HIS A 229 -45.78 -25.07 -2.50
C HIS A 229 -47.00 -24.47 -3.21
N LEU A 230 -47.05 -24.60 -4.54
CA LEU A 230 -48.22 -24.26 -5.36
C LEU A 230 -49.26 -25.37 -5.30
#